data_AF-A0A936PBI0-F1
#
_entry.id   AF-A0A936PBI0-F1
#
_cell.length_a   1.000
_cell.length_b   1.000
_cell.length_c   1.000
_cell.angle_alpha   90.00
_cell.angle_beta   90.00
_cell.angle_gamma   90.00
#
_symmetry.space_group_name_H-M   'P 1'
#
loop_
_entity.id
_entity.type
_entity.pdbx_description
1 polymer ?
#
loop_
_entity_poly.entity_id
_entity_poly.type
_entity_poly.pdbx_seq_one_letter_code
_entity_poly.pdbx_strand_id
1 'polypeptide(L)'
;MTTDLRCYGDDIQGLADLVPDFDLRSPMDVESWYPREWQAIADTLGFAQQLAAAPRAMPTTPDRITAMTLVGLMAFEHALRAGRPGVPESQARVQSAVIQAMTAAGLERGELWRVTADPTTLATGACYAEGGRSLRAFYPDTAPGYFGDGWSGPPPRAESACGWQTPLVLHLGTFPWVYSSRLGAGPGARWASSASQPALEGLHVVASLLEPATNLRQDARQVAAIYRHFATHTAPLVAALPSFQPGRAEAGRLYRRGRFLLAHQGSLHVAALDGPRGRLAASAYNYILRRFASFFAVRRAALRALATLPFEVQRRAATSADPCLRQQVEGVARAS
;
A
#
# COMPACT_ATOMS: atom_id res chain seq x y z
N MET A 1 -20.34 -8.91 -19.96
CA MET A 1 -20.42 -7.48 -19.56
C MET A 1 -19.02 -7.03 -19.15
N THR A 2 -18.50 -5.91 -19.68
CA THR A 2 -17.21 -5.37 -19.21
C THR A 2 -17.42 -4.82 -17.82
N THR A 3 -16.88 -5.52 -16.81
CA THR A 3 -16.81 -4.99 -15.46
C THR A 3 -15.97 -3.72 -15.48
N ASP A 4 -16.61 -2.61 -15.20
CA ASP A 4 -16.09 -1.28 -15.46
C ASP A 4 -15.91 -0.51 -14.14
N LEU A 5 -14.74 0.10 -13.97
CA LEU A 5 -14.34 0.83 -12.76
C LEU A 5 -14.72 2.32 -12.81
N ARG A 6 -15.37 2.82 -13.87
CA ARG A 6 -15.72 4.24 -14.05
C ARG A 6 -16.53 4.85 -12.90
N CYS A 7 -17.27 4.06 -12.13
CA CYS A 7 -17.95 4.55 -10.92
C CYS A 7 -16.99 5.14 -9.87
N TYR A 8 -15.71 4.77 -9.89
CA TYR A 8 -14.67 5.34 -9.03
C TYR A 8 -13.99 6.58 -9.64
N GLY A 9 -14.23 6.88 -10.92
CA GLY A 9 -13.62 7.94 -11.71
C GLY A 9 -13.10 7.42 -13.07
N ASP A 10 -13.16 8.25 -14.11
CA ASP A 10 -12.72 7.90 -15.47
C ASP A 10 -11.21 7.57 -15.54
N ASP A 11 -10.43 8.18 -14.65
CA ASP A 11 -8.99 7.99 -14.52
C ASP A 11 -8.61 6.61 -13.94
N ILE A 12 -9.54 5.95 -13.24
CA ILE A 12 -9.29 4.68 -12.53
C ILE A 12 -9.14 3.50 -13.48
N GLN A 13 -9.85 3.50 -14.61
CA GLN A 13 -9.68 2.45 -15.62
C GLN A 13 -8.25 2.49 -16.20
N GLY A 14 -7.80 3.66 -16.63
CA GLY A 14 -6.45 3.84 -17.17
C GLY A 14 -5.34 3.66 -16.13
N LEU A 15 -5.66 3.83 -14.84
CA LEU A 15 -4.76 3.48 -13.74
C LEU A 15 -4.60 1.96 -13.59
N ALA A 16 -5.70 1.19 -13.61
CA ALA A 16 -5.64 -0.27 -13.53
C ALA A 16 -4.85 -0.88 -14.69
N ASP A 17 -4.91 -0.25 -15.87
CA ASP A 17 -4.19 -0.68 -17.08
C ASP A 17 -2.67 -0.39 -17.04
N LEU A 18 -2.15 0.23 -15.97
CA LEU A 18 -0.70 0.39 -15.77
C LEU A 18 0.00 -0.92 -15.36
N VAL A 19 -0.76 -1.91 -14.91
CA VAL A 19 -0.28 -3.27 -14.66
C VAL A 19 -0.97 -4.23 -15.62
N PRO A 20 -0.37 -5.40 -15.92
CA PRO A 20 -1.02 -6.40 -16.77
C PRO A 20 -2.41 -6.79 -16.23
N ASP A 21 -3.39 -6.91 -17.12
CA ASP A 21 -4.69 -7.47 -16.77
C ASP A 21 -4.57 -8.99 -16.51
N PHE A 22 -5.48 -9.54 -15.71
CA PHE A 22 -5.48 -10.97 -15.36
C PHE A 22 -6.88 -11.45 -14.96
N ASP A 23 -7.17 -12.74 -15.19
CA ASP A 23 -8.42 -13.38 -14.77
C ASP A 23 -8.19 -14.29 -13.56
N LEU A 24 -8.89 -14.03 -12.46
CA LEU A 24 -8.84 -14.88 -11.25
C LEU A 24 -9.36 -16.30 -11.48
N ARG A 25 -10.16 -16.51 -12.54
CA ARG A 25 -10.65 -17.84 -12.93
C ARG A 25 -9.59 -18.65 -13.66
N SER A 26 -8.51 -18.01 -14.14
CA SER A 26 -7.39 -18.64 -14.82
C SER A 26 -6.25 -18.89 -13.83
N PRO A 27 -5.94 -20.15 -13.48
CA PRO A 27 -4.77 -20.47 -12.65
C PRO A 27 -3.45 -19.92 -13.23
N MET A 28 -3.28 -19.98 -14.55
CA MET A 28 -2.08 -19.49 -15.23
C MET A 28 -1.91 -17.98 -15.09
N ASP A 29 -3.01 -17.23 -15.17
CA ASP A 29 -2.99 -15.78 -15.00
C ASP A 29 -2.58 -15.41 -13.57
N VAL A 30 -3.15 -16.11 -12.58
CA VAL A 30 -2.84 -15.93 -11.16
C VAL A 30 -1.36 -16.27 -10.87
N GLU A 31 -0.87 -17.40 -11.38
CA GLU A 31 0.52 -17.86 -11.24
C GLU A 31 1.52 -16.99 -12.01
N SER A 32 1.07 -16.20 -12.98
CA SER A 32 1.92 -15.24 -13.70
C SER A 32 1.90 -13.85 -13.05
N TRP A 33 0.73 -13.38 -12.62
CA TRP A 33 0.53 -12.00 -12.16
C TRP A 33 1.09 -11.77 -10.75
N TYR A 34 0.71 -12.60 -9.78
CA TYR A 34 1.11 -12.40 -8.38
C TYR A 34 2.61 -12.50 -8.16
N PRO A 35 3.36 -13.45 -8.77
CA PRO A 35 4.81 -13.47 -8.62
C PRO A 35 5.49 -12.25 -9.21
N ARG A 36 5.00 -11.69 -10.32
CA ARG A 36 5.53 -10.44 -10.89
C ARG A 36 5.27 -9.25 -9.97
N GLU A 37 4.11 -9.21 -9.33
CA GLU A 37 3.82 -8.16 -8.34
C GLU A 37 4.69 -8.28 -7.10
N TRP A 38 4.88 -9.48 -6.57
CA TRP A 38 5.80 -9.73 -5.46
C TRP A 38 7.25 -9.40 -5.83
N GLN A 39 7.69 -9.71 -7.04
CA GLN A 39 9.01 -9.31 -7.54
C GLN A 39 9.15 -7.79 -7.56
N ALA A 40 8.15 -7.06 -8.09
CA ALA A 40 8.19 -5.59 -8.12
C ALA A 40 8.22 -4.96 -6.72
N ILE A 41 7.50 -5.54 -5.76
CA ILE A 41 7.59 -5.16 -4.34
C ILE A 41 9.00 -5.43 -3.83
N ALA A 42 9.53 -6.64 -4.04
CA ALA A 42 10.82 -7.06 -3.52
C ALA A 42 12.00 -6.27 -4.08
N ASP A 43 11.96 -5.92 -5.37
CA ASP A 43 12.95 -5.07 -6.02
C ASP A 43 12.98 -3.68 -5.38
N THR A 44 11.80 -3.11 -5.14
CA THR A 44 11.67 -1.78 -4.54
C THR A 44 12.08 -1.76 -3.08
N LEU A 45 11.70 -2.80 -2.32
CA LEU A 45 11.93 -2.86 -0.88
C LEU A 45 13.28 -3.50 -0.51
N GLY A 46 14.04 -3.98 -1.50
CA GLY A 46 15.40 -4.49 -1.30
C GLY A 46 15.48 -5.92 -0.76
N PHE A 47 14.48 -6.77 -1.01
CA PHE A 47 14.47 -8.18 -0.59
C PHE A 47 14.33 -9.19 -1.76
N ALA A 48 14.60 -8.75 -2.99
CA ALA A 48 14.51 -9.59 -4.20
C ALA A 48 15.33 -10.88 -4.12
N GLN A 49 16.51 -10.83 -3.46
CA GLN A 49 17.36 -12.01 -3.28
C GLN A 49 16.71 -13.05 -2.36
N GLN A 50 16.12 -12.61 -1.24
CA GLN A 50 15.39 -13.48 -0.32
C GLN A 50 14.14 -14.08 -0.97
N LEU A 51 13.44 -13.29 -1.80
CA LEU A 51 12.30 -13.79 -2.56
C LEU A 51 12.72 -14.87 -3.57
N ALA A 52 13.82 -14.65 -4.27
CA ALA A 52 14.34 -15.62 -5.24
C ALA A 52 14.79 -16.93 -4.60
N ALA A 53 15.28 -16.88 -3.35
CA ALA A 53 15.72 -18.04 -2.57
C ALA A 53 14.57 -18.80 -1.89
N ALA A 54 13.37 -18.22 -1.83
CA ALA A 54 12.24 -18.87 -1.17
C ALA A 54 11.81 -20.15 -1.92
N PRO A 55 11.42 -21.23 -1.20
CA PRO A 55 10.98 -22.46 -1.83
C PRO A 55 9.82 -22.21 -2.80
N ARG A 56 10.00 -22.58 -4.06
CA ARG A 56 8.99 -22.45 -5.13
C ARG A 56 8.10 -23.68 -5.26
N ALA A 57 7.95 -24.47 -4.20
CA ALA A 57 7.03 -25.59 -4.25
C ALA A 57 5.66 -25.05 -4.65
N MET A 58 5.12 -25.56 -5.77
CA MET A 58 3.78 -25.23 -6.23
C MET A 58 2.84 -25.42 -5.04
N PRO A 59 2.05 -24.40 -4.65
CA PRO A 59 1.08 -24.57 -3.59
C PRO A 59 0.12 -25.70 -4.00
N THR A 60 0.15 -26.82 -3.27
CA THR A 60 -0.88 -27.86 -3.36
C THR A 60 -2.19 -27.39 -2.70
N THR A 61 -2.15 -26.22 -2.05
CA THR A 61 -3.29 -25.56 -1.43
C THR A 61 -4.26 -25.04 -2.50
N PRO A 62 -5.58 -25.20 -2.29
CA PRO A 62 -6.59 -24.62 -3.18
C PRO A 62 -6.47 -23.10 -3.34
N ASP A 63 -5.96 -22.41 -2.32
CA ASP A 63 -5.75 -20.97 -2.32
C ASP A 63 -4.31 -20.59 -2.71
N ARG A 64 -4.08 -20.51 -4.02
CA ARG A 64 -2.78 -20.12 -4.59
C ARG A 64 -2.37 -18.70 -4.22
N ILE A 65 -3.33 -17.77 -4.09
CA ILE A 65 -3.05 -16.36 -3.80
C ILE A 65 -2.45 -16.24 -2.41
N THR A 66 -3.11 -16.84 -1.41
CA THR A 66 -2.62 -16.87 -0.03
C THR A 66 -1.23 -17.49 0.04
N ALA A 67 -0.99 -18.59 -0.65
CA ALA A 67 0.32 -19.23 -0.65
C ALA A 67 1.44 -18.35 -1.22
N MET A 68 1.20 -17.66 -2.35
CA MET A 68 2.17 -16.72 -2.93
C MET A 68 2.40 -15.51 -2.01
N THR A 69 1.34 -15.01 -1.37
CA THR A 69 1.43 -13.96 -0.35
C THR A 69 2.33 -14.37 0.82
N LEU A 70 2.16 -15.60 1.34
CA LEU A 70 2.99 -16.12 2.42
C LEU A 70 4.46 -16.23 2.00
N VAL A 71 4.76 -16.68 0.78
CA VAL A 71 6.14 -16.72 0.26
C VAL A 71 6.77 -15.33 0.25
N GLY A 72 6.05 -14.33 -0.25
CA GLY A 72 6.52 -12.94 -0.26
C GLY A 72 6.77 -12.35 1.12
N LEU A 73 5.84 -12.58 2.06
CA LEU A 73 5.96 -12.12 3.44
C LEU A 73 7.09 -12.82 4.20
N MET A 74 7.24 -14.13 4.03
CA MET A 74 8.36 -14.87 4.62
C MET A 74 9.70 -14.35 4.09
N ALA A 75 9.83 -14.11 2.79
CA ALA A 75 11.05 -13.54 2.21
C ALA A 75 11.39 -12.18 2.81
N PHE A 76 10.38 -11.32 3.01
CA PHE A 76 10.56 -10.02 3.65
C PHE A 76 10.95 -10.14 5.12
N GLU A 77 10.31 -11.03 5.88
CA GLU A 77 10.69 -11.33 7.26
C GLU A 77 12.15 -11.77 7.38
N HIS A 78 12.61 -12.67 6.50
CA HIS A 78 14.02 -13.08 6.45
C HIS A 78 14.95 -11.90 6.17
N ALA A 79 14.57 -10.99 5.26
CA ALA A 79 15.34 -9.79 4.99
C ALA A 79 15.39 -8.83 6.20
N LEU A 80 14.29 -8.66 6.92
CA LEU A 80 14.25 -7.87 8.15
C LEU A 80 15.15 -8.45 9.24
N ARG A 81 15.11 -9.78 9.43
CA ARG A 81 15.95 -10.48 10.42
C ARG A 81 17.44 -10.43 10.09
N ALA A 82 17.79 -10.41 8.81
CA ALA A 82 19.16 -10.24 8.35
C ALA A 82 19.63 -8.77 8.44
N GLY A 83 18.69 -7.82 8.48
CA GLY A 83 18.96 -6.40 8.61
C GLY A 83 19.36 -5.97 10.02
N ARG A 84 19.82 -4.73 10.13
CA ARG A 84 20.06 -4.10 11.44
C ARG A 84 18.74 -3.55 11.98
N PRO A 85 18.50 -3.63 13.31
CA PRO A 85 17.41 -2.92 13.96
C PRO A 85 17.36 -1.45 13.55
N GLY A 86 16.19 -0.97 13.16
CA GLY A 86 15.96 0.41 12.75
C GLY A 86 15.35 1.28 13.85
N VAL A 87 14.79 0.67 14.89
CA VAL A 87 14.20 1.33 16.06
C VAL A 87 14.49 0.54 17.35
N PRO A 88 14.43 1.17 18.55
CA PRO A 88 14.51 0.47 19.82
C PRO A 88 13.36 -0.54 20.02
N GLU A 89 13.61 -1.59 20.80
CA GLU A 89 12.62 -2.64 21.09
C GLU A 89 11.34 -2.10 21.77
N SER A 90 11.47 -1.09 22.64
CA SER A 90 10.32 -0.43 23.27
C SER A 90 9.45 0.29 22.23
N GLN A 91 10.06 0.95 21.26
CA GLN A 91 9.34 1.58 20.15
C GLN A 91 8.68 0.54 19.25
N ALA A 92 9.41 -0.51 18.86
CA ALA A 92 8.89 -1.55 17.97
C ALA A 92 7.65 -2.24 18.56
N ARG A 93 7.66 -2.61 19.85
CA ARG A 93 6.49 -3.24 20.49
C ARG A 93 5.25 -2.34 20.47
N VAL A 94 5.40 -1.04 20.71
CA VAL A 94 4.27 -0.10 20.63
C VAL A 94 3.82 0.06 19.18
N GLN A 95 4.75 0.13 18.22
CA GLN A 95 4.41 0.19 16.81
C GLN A 95 3.59 -1.03 16.37
N SER A 96 4.01 -2.24 16.74
CA SER A 96 3.26 -3.47 16.46
C SER A 96 1.85 -3.44 17.05
N ALA A 97 1.72 -3.15 18.34
CA ALA A 97 0.41 -3.11 19.00
C ALA A 97 -0.54 -2.08 18.35
N VAL A 98 -0.01 -0.92 17.95
CA VAL A 98 -0.78 0.13 17.28
C VAL A 98 -1.18 -0.28 15.85
N ILE A 99 -0.26 -0.83 15.06
CA ILE A 99 -0.56 -1.26 13.68
C ILE A 99 -1.63 -2.35 13.69
N GLN A 100 -1.52 -3.33 14.59
CA GLN A 100 -2.53 -4.38 14.77
C GLN A 100 -3.90 -3.80 15.13
N ALA A 101 -3.97 -2.92 16.13
CA ALA A 101 -5.23 -2.29 16.55
C ALA A 101 -5.87 -1.45 15.43
N MET A 102 -5.07 -0.62 14.74
CA MET A 102 -5.57 0.21 13.64
C MET A 102 -5.97 -0.62 12.42
N THR A 103 -5.27 -1.73 12.15
CA THR A 103 -5.62 -2.68 11.09
C THR A 103 -6.95 -3.37 11.37
N ALA A 104 -7.17 -3.83 12.60
CA ALA A 104 -8.44 -4.44 13.00
C ALA A 104 -9.61 -3.45 12.81
N ALA A 105 -9.49 -2.23 13.32
CA ALA A 105 -10.50 -1.19 13.16
C ALA A 105 -10.69 -0.77 11.68
N GLY A 106 -9.59 -0.69 10.91
CA GLY A 106 -9.62 -0.38 9.48
C GLY A 106 -10.36 -1.45 8.67
N LEU A 107 -10.12 -2.73 8.98
CA LEU A 107 -10.86 -3.84 8.39
C LEU A 107 -12.35 -3.73 8.71
N GLU A 108 -12.71 -3.52 9.98
CA GLU A 108 -14.11 -3.35 10.40
C GLU A 108 -14.84 -2.25 9.62
N ARG A 109 -14.20 -1.10 9.44
CA ARG A 109 -14.77 0.05 8.71
C ARG A 109 -14.68 -0.05 7.18
N GLY A 110 -13.88 -0.97 6.64
CA GLY A 110 -13.55 -1.00 5.20
C GLY A 110 -12.59 0.11 4.77
N GLU A 111 -11.79 0.64 5.70
CA GLU A 111 -10.86 1.76 5.51
C GLU A 111 -9.43 1.35 5.87
N LEU A 112 -8.95 0.25 5.29
CA LEU A 112 -7.64 -0.31 5.57
C LEU A 112 -6.51 0.42 4.84
N TRP A 113 -6.76 0.99 3.65
CA TRP A 113 -5.74 1.72 2.90
C TRP A 113 -5.16 2.89 3.69
N ARG A 114 -6.03 3.71 4.28
CA ARG A 114 -5.68 4.80 5.19
C ARG A 114 -6.43 4.62 6.50
N VAL A 115 -5.70 4.29 7.55
CA VAL A 115 -6.23 4.13 8.90
C VAL A 115 -6.03 5.40 9.71
N THR A 116 -6.97 5.68 10.61
CA THR A 116 -6.90 6.81 11.53
C THR A 116 -7.43 6.41 12.91
N ALA A 117 -6.78 6.92 13.95
CA ALA A 117 -7.16 6.70 15.34
C ALA A 117 -6.83 7.92 16.20
N ASP A 118 -7.62 8.11 17.26
CA ASP A 118 -7.24 8.97 18.37
C ASP A 118 -6.11 8.26 19.16
N PRO A 119 -4.90 8.85 19.28
CA PRO A 119 -3.79 8.22 19.98
C PRO A 119 -4.15 7.81 21.41
N THR A 120 -5.03 8.53 22.10
CA THR A 120 -5.43 8.23 23.49
C THR A 120 -6.21 6.92 23.63
N THR A 121 -6.77 6.40 22.54
CA THR A 121 -7.47 5.12 22.50
C THR A 121 -6.55 3.94 22.17
N LEU A 122 -5.30 4.21 21.82
CA LEU A 122 -4.32 3.21 21.43
C LEU A 122 -3.48 2.75 22.62
N ALA A 123 -2.85 1.59 22.46
CA ALA A 123 -1.86 1.08 23.41
C ALA A 123 -0.85 2.17 23.77
N THR A 124 -0.74 2.45 25.08
CA THR A 124 0.16 3.46 25.67
C THR A 124 0.09 4.85 25.01
N GLY A 125 -1.03 5.23 24.41
CA GLY A 125 -1.16 6.53 23.74
C GLY A 125 -0.40 6.64 22.41
N ALA A 126 -0.01 5.52 21.79
CA ALA A 126 1.02 5.45 20.75
C ALA A 126 2.38 6.05 21.17
N CYS A 127 2.67 5.98 22.48
CA CYS A 127 3.92 6.45 23.08
C CYS A 127 4.72 5.27 23.67
N TYR A 128 6.05 5.36 23.68
CA TYR A 128 6.93 4.39 24.31
C TYR A 128 7.88 5.08 25.29
N ALA A 129 8.35 4.35 26.30
CA ALA A 129 9.29 4.87 27.28
C ALA A 129 10.75 4.59 26.89
N GLU A 130 11.60 5.59 27.01
CA GLU A 130 13.05 5.50 26.78
C GLU A 130 13.79 6.57 27.60
N GLY A 131 14.83 6.16 28.34
CA GLY A 131 15.64 7.10 29.13
C GLY A 131 14.85 7.95 30.14
N GLY A 132 13.78 7.39 30.74
CA GLY A 132 12.91 8.11 31.67
C GLY A 132 11.95 9.12 31.02
N ARG A 133 11.87 9.15 29.68
CA ARG A 133 10.97 10.02 28.92
C ARG A 133 9.96 9.20 28.14
N SER A 134 8.80 9.80 27.87
CA SER A 134 7.79 9.26 26.95
C SER A 134 7.99 9.87 25.57
N LEU A 135 8.17 9.02 24.56
CA LEU A 135 8.44 9.39 23.17
C LEU A 135 7.35 8.85 22.23
N ARG A 136 7.13 9.50 21.09
CA ARG A 136 6.14 9.08 20.10
C ARG A 136 6.62 7.87 19.31
N ALA A 137 5.81 6.82 19.20
CA ALA A 137 6.18 5.64 18.43
C ALA A 137 6.14 5.89 16.91
N PHE A 138 5.38 6.89 16.46
CA PHE A 138 5.19 7.26 15.06
C PHE A 138 5.43 8.76 14.83
N TYR A 139 5.63 9.14 13.57
CA TYR A 139 5.66 10.53 13.16
C TYR A 139 4.24 11.10 13.01
N PRO A 140 3.96 12.33 13.50
CA PRO A 140 2.68 13.01 13.25
C PRO A 140 2.59 13.48 11.79
N ASP A 141 1.65 12.93 11.04
CA ASP A 141 1.46 13.23 9.61
C ASP A 141 0.08 13.82 9.32
N THR A 142 -0.24 14.93 9.98
CA THR A 142 -1.51 15.64 9.81
C THR A 142 -1.39 16.90 8.95
N ALA A 143 -0.17 17.25 8.53
CA ALA A 143 0.08 18.36 7.61
C ALA A 143 -0.31 17.98 6.16
N PRO A 144 -0.57 18.98 5.30
CA PRO A 144 -0.82 18.72 3.89
C PRO A 144 0.36 18.00 3.20
N GLY A 145 0.05 16.96 2.42
CA GLY A 145 1.05 16.10 1.77
C GLY A 145 0.58 15.52 0.45
N TYR A 146 1.27 14.48 -0.02
CA TYR A 146 0.95 13.83 -1.31
C TYR A 146 -0.25 12.88 -1.25
N PHE A 147 -0.80 12.60 -0.06
CA PHE A 147 -1.98 11.73 0.11
C PHE A 147 -3.23 12.43 0.66
N GLY A 148 -3.18 13.75 0.85
CA GLY A 148 -4.32 14.58 1.24
C GLY A 148 -3.90 15.99 1.63
N ASP A 149 -4.86 16.89 1.80
CA ASP A 149 -4.64 18.28 2.27
C ASP A 149 -4.38 18.39 3.77
N GLY A 150 -4.00 17.29 4.41
CA GLY A 150 -3.85 17.20 5.86
C GLY A 150 -5.11 16.69 6.53
N TRP A 151 -5.10 16.68 7.86
CA TRP A 151 -6.22 16.18 8.64
C TRP A 151 -7.22 17.29 8.97
N SER A 152 -8.48 17.08 8.59
CA SER A 152 -9.60 18.01 8.85
C SER A 152 -10.60 17.50 9.90
N GLY A 153 -10.39 16.29 10.44
CA GLY A 153 -11.30 15.72 11.43
C GLY A 153 -11.07 16.26 12.85
N PRO A 154 -11.87 15.83 13.83
CA PRO A 154 -11.75 16.34 15.19
C PRO A 154 -10.35 16.07 15.78
N PRO A 155 -9.83 16.98 16.61
CA PRO A 155 -8.61 16.71 17.35
C PRO A 155 -8.85 15.57 18.35
N PRO A 156 -7.77 14.91 18.83
CA PRO A 156 -7.84 13.95 19.94
C PRO A 156 -8.54 14.55 21.15
N ARG A 157 -9.22 13.71 21.93
CA ARG A 157 -9.98 14.16 23.11
C ARG A 157 -9.09 14.69 24.23
N ALA A 158 -7.86 14.20 24.30
CA ALA A 158 -6.86 14.61 25.27
C ALA A 158 -5.45 14.47 24.69
N GLU A 159 -4.49 15.08 25.36
CA GLU A 159 -3.07 14.91 25.05
C GLU A 159 -2.58 13.53 25.53
N SER A 160 -1.80 12.85 24.69
CA SER A 160 -1.19 11.56 25.07
C SER A 160 0.03 11.74 25.98
N ALA A 161 0.50 10.66 26.61
CA ALA A 161 1.63 10.67 27.55
C ALA A 161 2.96 11.24 26.99
N CYS A 162 3.13 11.29 25.67
CA CYS A 162 4.30 11.87 24.98
C CYS A 162 3.97 13.21 24.30
N GLY A 163 2.93 13.89 24.77
CA GLY A 163 2.48 15.19 24.26
C GLY A 163 1.89 15.15 22.85
N TRP A 164 1.26 14.04 22.47
CA TRP A 164 0.64 13.90 21.15
C TRP A 164 -0.75 14.55 21.15
N GLN A 165 -0.99 15.50 20.23
CA GLN A 165 -2.22 16.32 20.16
C GLN A 165 -2.96 16.27 18.81
N THR A 166 -2.52 15.43 17.86
CA THR A 166 -3.19 15.23 16.56
C THR A 166 -3.59 13.76 16.38
N PRO A 167 -4.50 13.41 15.46
CA PRO A 167 -4.79 12.00 15.20
C PRO A 167 -3.58 11.28 14.59
N LEU A 168 -3.47 9.99 14.86
CA LEU A 168 -2.50 9.13 14.17
C LEU A 168 -3.12 8.69 12.85
N VAL A 169 -2.49 9.08 11.74
CA VAL A 169 -2.89 8.70 10.37
C VAL A 169 -1.77 7.90 9.74
N LEU A 170 -2.09 6.73 9.18
CA LEU A 170 -1.14 5.90 8.42
C LEU A 170 -1.76 5.47 7.09
N HIS A 171 -1.04 5.68 6.00
CA HIS A 171 -1.37 5.19 4.66
C HIS A 171 -0.76 3.80 4.45
N LEU A 172 -1.36 2.78 5.07
CA LEU A 172 -0.83 1.42 5.05
C LEU A 172 -0.85 0.79 3.65
N GLY A 173 -1.78 1.18 2.78
CA GLY A 173 -1.81 0.71 1.39
C GLY A 173 -0.59 1.11 0.55
N THR A 174 0.21 2.07 1.02
CA THR A 174 1.45 2.53 0.39
C THR A 174 2.70 2.19 1.21
N PHE A 175 2.59 1.32 2.22
CA PHE A 175 3.73 0.87 3.03
C PHE A 175 4.91 0.44 2.14
N PRO A 176 6.16 0.87 2.44
CA PRO A 176 6.63 1.54 3.66
C PRO A 176 6.48 3.06 3.69
N TRP A 177 5.91 3.66 2.65
CA TRP A 177 5.63 5.09 2.58
C TRP A 177 4.26 5.40 3.16
N VAL A 178 4.19 5.33 4.48
CA VAL A 178 2.95 5.45 5.27
C VAL A 178 2.57 6.89 5.62
N TYR A 179 3.49 7.84 5.41
CA TYR A 179 3.29 9.26 5.70
C TYR A 179 3.26 10.07 4.41
N SER A 180 2.18 10.83 4.22
CA SER A 180 1.89 11.72 3.10
C SER A 180 2.98 12.78 2.85
N SER A 181 3.68 13.22 3.89
CA SER A 181 4.74 14.24 3.80
C SER A 181 6.16 13.67 3.75
N ARG A 182 6.35 12.35 3.95
CA ARG A 182 7.67 11.71 4.04
C ARG A 182 7.85 10.58 3.02
N LEU A 183 7.90 10.97 1.75
CA LEU A 183 8.05 10.05 0.62
C LEU A 183 9.51 9.84 0.16
N GLY A 184 10.47 10.00 1.09
CA GLY A 184 11.89 9.71 0.87
C GLY A 184 12.20 8.21 1.02
N ALA A 185 12.95 7.86 2.07
CA ALA A 185 13.51 6.51 2.27
C ALA A 185 12.53 5.43 2.77
N GLY A 186 11.21 5.61 2.66
CA GLY A 186 10.23 4.61 3.11
C GLY A 186 10.28 4.38 4.62
N PRO A 187 9.81 5.33 5.45
CA PRO A 187 10.05 5.32 6.90
C PRO A 187 9.58 4.03 7.60
N GLY A 188 8.53 3.38 7.08
CA GLY A 188 8.01 2.12 7.60
C GLY A 188 8.96 0.92 7.47
N ALA A 189 9.89 0.95 6.51
CA ALA A 189 10.83 -0.16 6.29
C ALA A 189 11.82 -0.32 7.45
N ARG A 190 12.01 0.74 8.25
CA ARG A 190 12.90 0.73 9.42
C ARG A 190 12.20 0.31 10.71
N TRP A 191 10.91 0.01 10.67
CA TRP A 191 10.17 -0.43 11.85
C TRP A 191 10.48 -1.89 12.14
N ALA A 192 11.68 -2.15 12.62
CA ALA A 192 12.13 -3.46 13.01
C ALA A 192 13.13 -3.34 14.17
N SER A 193 13.00 -4.25 15.12
CA SER A 193 13.95 -4.48 16.21
C SER A 193 14.38 -5.96 16.21
N SER A 194 15.18 -6.37 17.19
CA SER A 194 15.64 -7.75 17.31
C SER A 194 14.52 -8.74 17.61
N ALA A 195 13.47 -8.33 18.35
CA ALA A 195 12.39 -9.23 18.78
C ALA A 195 11.01 -8.86 18.23
N SER A 196 10.84 -7.69 17.60
CA SER A 196 9.56 -7.22 17.04
C SER A 196 9.74 -6.64 15.64
N GLN A 197 8.80 -6.95 14.74
CA GLN A 197 8.87 -6.57 13.32
C GLN A 197 7.62 -5.85 12.81
N PRO A 198 7.33 -4.62 13.29
CA PRO A 198 6.16 -3.88 12.80
C PRO A 198 6.15 -3.63 11.28
N ALA A 199 7.32 -3.58 10.64
CA ALA A 199 7.44 -3.50 9.19
C ALA A 199 6.77 -4.69 8.48
N LEU A 200 6.88 -5.90 9.04
CA LEU A 200 6.24 -7.09 8.50
C LEU A 200 4.71 -6.96 8.56
N GLU A 201 4.17 -6.43 9.66
CA GLU A 201 2.73 -6.17 9.82
C GLU A 201 2.25 -5.13 8.80
N GLY A 202 3.03 -4.07 8.57
CA GLY A 202 2.75 -3.07 7.54
C GLY A 202 2.70 -3.67 6.12
N LEU A 203 3.67 -4.53 5.77
CA LEU A 203 3.66 -5.21 4.47
C LEU A 203 2.53 -6.24 4.36
N HIS A 204 2.17 -6.92 5.45
CA HIS A 204 1.02 -7.81 5.49
C HIS A 204 -0.28 -7.09 5.11
N VAL A 205 -0.45 -5.83 5.54
CA VAL A 205 -1.61 -5.02 5.12
C VAL A 205 -1.61 -4.79 3.59
N VAL A 206 -0.48 -4.42 3.01
CA VAL A 206 -0.36 -4.26 1.54
C VAL A 206 -0.67 -5.57 0.82
N ALA A 207 -0.15 -6.69 1.29
CA ALA A 207 -0.41 -8.00 0.72
C ALA A 207 -1.89 -8.37 0.79
N SER A 208 -2.55 -8.13 1.94
CA SER A 208 -3.98 -8.40 2.11
C SER A 208 -4.83 -7.60 1.12
N LEU A 209 -4.46 -6.36 0.77
CA LEU A 209 -5.18 -5.55 -0.21
C LEU A 209 -5.10 -6.09 -1.65
N LEU A 210 -4.19 -7.05 -1.91
CA LEU A 210 -4.12 -7.80 -3.18
C LEU A 210 -4.96 -9.08 -3.16
N GLU A 211 -5.55 -9.46 -2.02
CA GLU A 211 -6.46 -10.60 -1.92
C GLU A 211 -7.90 -10.17 -2.24
N PRO A 212 -8.66 -10.95 -3.03
CA PRO A 212 -10.02 -10.56 -3.43
C PRO A 212 -10.95 -10.23 -2.25
N ALA A 213 -10.88 -11.00 -1.15
CA ALA A 213 -11.75 -10.82 0.01
C ALA A 213 -11.56 -9.46 0.70
N THR A 214 -10.31 -9.09 0.97
CA THR A 214 -9.97 -7.82 1.62
C THR A 214 -10.10 -6.65 0.64
N ASN A 215 -9.72 -6.86 -0.62
CA ASN A 215 -9.87 -5.85 -1.67
C ASN A 215 -11.34 -5.44 -1.89
N LEU A 216 -12.27 -6.41 -1.93
CA LEU A 216 -13.70 -6.14 -2.06
C LEU A 216 -14.31 -5.52 -0.78
N ARG A 217 -13.71 -5.78 0.39
CA ARG A 217 -14.13 -5.15 1.65
C ARG A 217 -13.72 -3.69 1.75
N GLN A 218 -12.60 -3.30 1.14
CA GLN A 218 -12.11 -1.93 1.12
C GLN A 218 -13.10 -1.00 0.37
N ASP A 219 -13.39 0.16 0.97
CA ASP A 219 -14.03 1.27 0.27
C ASP A 219 -13.05 1.84 -0.75
N ALA A 220 -13.26 1.48 -2.01
CA ALA A 220 -12.37 1.85 -3.10
C ALA A 220 -12.52 3.34 -3.47
N ARG A 221 -13.56 4.04 -3.00
CA ARG A 221 -13.69 5.50 -3.16
C ARG A 221 -12.63 6.24 -2.35
N GLN A 222 -12.30 5.74 -1.15
CA GLN A 222 -11.20 6.27 -0.34
C GLN A 222 -9.88 6.15 -1.11
N VAL A 223 -9.62 4.97 -1.69
CA VAL A 223 -8.41 4.70 -2.48
C VAL A 223 -8.34 5.59 -3.73
N ALA A 224 -9.45 5.71 -4.46
CA ALA A 224 -9.55 6.57 -5.65
C ALA A 224 -9.32 8.05 -5.32
N ALA A 225 -9.86 8.55 -4.20
CA ALA A 225 -9.66 9.92 -3.76
C ALA A 225 -8.18 10.20 -3.41
N ILE A 226 -7.52 9.28 -2.69
CA ILE A 226 -6.10 9.41 -2.36
C ILE A 226 -5.25 9.35 -3.64
N TYR A 227 -5.56 8.45 -4.58
CA TYR A 227 -4.89 8.38 -5.87
C TYR A 227 -5.01 9.69 -6.64
N ARG A 228 -6.21 10.26 -6.77
CA ARG A 228 -6.42 11.52 -7.50
C ARG A 228 -5.64 12.67 -6.88
N HIS A 229 -5.61 12.74 -5.55
CA HIS A 229 -4.80 13.73 -4.83
C HIS A 229 -3.31 13.56 -5.14
N PHE A 230 -2.81 12.32 -5.06
CA PHE A 230 -1.43 11.97 -5.40
C PHE A 230 -1.09 12.32 -6.85
N ALA A 231 -1.93 11.93 -7.80
CA ALA A 231 -1.76 12.22 -9.22
C ALA A 231 -1.75 13.72 -9.50
N THR A 232 -2.69 14.47 -8.92
CA THR A 232 -2.79 15.93 -9.07
C THR A 232 -1.52 16.63 -8.60
N HIS A 233 -0.98 16.24 -7.44
CA HIS A 233 0.20 16.91 -6.89
C HIS A 233 1.54 16.39 -7.39
N THR A 234 1.58 15.24 -8.07
CA THR A 234 2.79 14.72 -8.72
C THR A 234 2.85 15.04 -10.21
N ALA A 235 1.71 15.32 -10.86
CA ALA A 235 1.63 15.70 -12.27
C ALA A 235 2.62 16.81 -12.69
N PRO A 236 2.70 17.98 -12.01
CA PRO A 236 3.63 19.03 -12.43
C PRO A 236 5.11 18.60 -12.27
N LEU A 237 5.42 17.79 -11.25
CA LEU A 237 6.78 17.30 -11.00
C LEU A 237 7.23 16.33 -12.10
N VAL A 238 6.32 15.44 -12.51
CA VAL A 238 6.57 14.44 -13.56
C VAL A 238 6.58 15.07 -14.95
N ALA A 239 5.75 16.09 -15.19
CA ALA A 239 5.69 16.82 -16.46
C ALA A 239 6.99 17.59 -16.76
N ALA A 240 7.73 17.99 -15.72
CA ALA A 240 9.03 18.65 -15.87
C ALA A 240 10.15 17.71 -16.36
N LEU A 241 9.93 16.39 -16.34
CA LEU A 241 10.93 15.43 -16.79
C LEU A 241 10.88 15.18 -18.31
N PRO A 242 12.04 14.97 -18.96
CA PRO A 242 12.07 14.55 -20.35
C PRO A 242 11.43 13.18 -20.55
N SER A 243 10.73 12.99 -21.67
CA SER A 243 10.29 11.67 -22.11
C SER A 243 11.49 10.82 -22.52
N PHE A 244 11.51 9.55 -22.09
CA PHE A 244 12.57 8.62 -22.47
C PHE A 244 12.52 8.31 -23.97
N GLN A 245 13.65 8.53 -24.66
CA GLN A 245 13.87 8.13 -26.05
C GLN A 245 15.09 7.21 -26.14
N PRO A 246 14.94 5.95 -26.61
CA PRO A 246 16.07 5.06 -26.83
C PRO A 246 17.13 5.72 -27.72
N GLY A 247 18.42 5.58 -27.35
CA GLY A 247 19.55 6.14 -28.10
C GLY A 247 19.80 7.64 -27.89
N ARG A 248 18.92 8.35 -27.15
CA ARG A 248 19.08 9.78 -26.82
C ARG A 248 19.12 10.05 -25.31
N ALA A 249 19.08 9.01 -24.50
CA ALA A 249 19.07 9.13 -23.05
C ALA A 249 20.49 9.28 -22.50
N GLU A 250 20.69 10.31 -21.69
CA GLU A 250 21.88 10.53 -20.87
C GLU A 250 21.87 9.62 -19.63
N ALA A 251 23.03 9.02 -19.32
CA ALA A 251 23.22 8.20 -18.13
C ALA A 251 23.02 9.01 -16.84
N GLY A 252 22.43 8.40 -15.82
CA GLY A 252 22.13 9.02 -14.52
C GLY A 252 20.93 9.98 -14.52
N ARG A 253 20.42 10.37 -15.69
CA ARG A 253 19.27 11.28 -15.79
C ARG A 253 17.95 10.54 -15.58
N LEU A 254 17.01 11.23 -14.93
CA LEU A 254 15.66 10.76 -14.69
C LEU A 254 14.75 11.15 -15.87
N TYR A 255 13.99 10.16 -16.36
CA TYR A 255 13.07 10.30 -17.47
C TYR A 255 11.67 9.81 -17.10
N ARG A 256 10.69 10.30 -17.85
CA ARG A 256 9.35 9.73 -17.90
C ARG A 256 9.31 8.61 -18.95
N ARG A 257 8.86 7.41 -18.55
CA ARG A 257 8.56 6.28 -19.44
C ARG A 257 7.12 5.85 -19.22
N GLY A 258 6.22 6.31 -20.09
CA GLY A 258 4.78 6.18 -19.87
C GLY A 258 4.37 7.01 -18.64
N ARG A 259 3.69 6.38 -17.67
CA ARG A 259 3.35 6.99 -16.38
C ARG A 259 4.39 6.70 -15.27
N PHE A 260 5.42 5.91 -15.56
CA PHE A 260 6.48 5.60 -14.59
C PHE A 260 7.73 6.43 -14.84
N LEU A 261 8.60 6.47 -13.84
CA LEU A 261 9.93 7.07 -13.89
C LEU A 261 10.98 6.03 -14.23
N LEU A 262 12.01 6.45 -14.96
CA LEU A 262 13.17 5.65 -15.34
C LEU A 262 14.44 6.44 -15.08
N ALA A 263 15.36 5.89 -14.30
CA ALA A 263 16.75 6.37 -14.25
C ALA A 263 17.55 5.62 -15.32
N HIS A 264 18.00 6.30 -16.38
CA HIS A 264 18.75 5.63 -17.45
C HIS A 264 20.16 5.27 -16.96
N GLN A 265 20.54 3.99 -17.03
CA GLN A 265 21.83 3.49 -16.52
C GLN A 265 22.13 3.96 -15.08
N GLY A 266 21.09 4.06 -14.25
CA GLY A 266 21.18 4.53 -12.88
C GLY A 266 20.12 3.88 -11.99
N SER A 267 20.02 4.34 -10.75
CA SER A 267 19.09 3.79 -9.77
C SER A 267 18.00 4.79 -9.40
N LEU A 268 16.75 4.33 -9.38
CA LEU A 268 15.62 5.12 -8.87
C LEU A 268 15.75 5.42 -7.37
N HIS A 269 16.58 4.67 -6.62
CA HIS A 269 16.78 4.87 -5.18
C HIS A 269 17.56 6.14 -4.84
N VAL A 270 18.35 6.67 -5.79
CA VAL A 270 19.13 7.90 -5.59
C VAL A 270 18.49 9.12 -6.26
N ALA A 271 17.48 8.91 -7.09
CA ALA A 271 16.75 9.96 -7.78
C ALA A 271 15.51 10.41 -6.97
N ALA A 272 15.16 11.69 -7.08
CA ALA A 272 14.00 12.26 -6.42
C ALA A 272 13.41 13.42 -7.23
N LEU A 273 12.17 13.75 -6.90
CA LEU A 273 11.45 14.94 -7.34
C LEU A 273 11.27 15.85 -6.13
N ASP A 274 11.73 17.09 -6.26
CA ASP A 274 11.52 18.11 -5.24
C ASP A 274 10.24 18.89 -5.58
N GLY A 275 9.29 18.90 -4.64
CA GLY A 275 7.99 19.53 -4.82
C GLY A 275 7.50 20.25 -3.58
N PRO A 276 6.43 21.05 -3.69
CA PRO A 276 5.92 21.87 -2.60
C PRO A 276 5.35 21.06 -1.42
N ARG A 277 5.05 19.77 -1.63
CA ARG A 277 4.58 18.83 -0.60
C ARG A 277 5.72 18.01 0.02
N GLY A 278 6.97 18.37 -0.26
CA GLY A 278 8.18 17.67 0.19
C GLY A 278 8.87 16.86 -0.91
N ARG A 279 10.03 16.30 -0.59
CA ARG A 279 10.82 15.48 -1.50
C ARG A 279 10.18 14.10 -1.70
N LEU A 280 10.03 13.70 -2.96
CA LEU A 280 9.47 12.44 -3.39
C LEU A 280 10.54 11.58 -4.07
N ALA A 281 10.95 10.48 -3.44
CA ALA A 281 11.89 9.56 -4.07
C ALA A 281 11.27 8.97 -5.36
N ALA A 282 12.08 8.81 -6.41
CA ALA A 282 11.58 8.29 -7.68
C ALA A 282 11.11 6.83 -7.56
N SER A 283 11.78 6.03 -6.72
CA SER A 283 11.34 4.68 -6.36
C SER A 283 9.98 4.70 -5.64
N ALA A 284 9.78 5.63 -4.70
CA ALA A 284 8.52 5.81 -3.99
C ALA A 284 7.37 6.14 -4.96
N TYR A 285 7.59 7.08 -5.88
CA TYR A 285 6.59 7.43 -6.89
C TYR A 285 6.14 6.20 -7.70
N ASN A 286 7.08 5.45 -8.26
CA ASN A 286 6.77 4.26 -9.06
C ASN A 286 6.05 3.20 -8.23
N TYR A 287 6.52 2.95 -7.01
CA TYR A 287 5.92 1.97 -6.12
C TYR A 287 4.48 2.34 -5.76
N ILE A 288 4.25 3.57 -5.30
CA ILE A 288 2.94 4.10 -4.90
C ILE A 288 1.96 4.02 -6.07
N LEU A 289 2.37 4.50 -7.25
CA LEU A 289 1.54 4.45 -8.46
C LEU A 289 1.17 3.00 -8.80
N ARG A 290 2.14 2.08 -8.72
CA ARG A 290 1.89 0.65 -8.95
C ARG A 290 0.95 0.06 -7.89
N ARG A 291 1.06 0.43 -6.61
CA ARG A 291 0.13 -0.06 -5.56
C ARG A 291 -1.32 0.33 -5.86
N PHE A 292 -1.55 1.58 -6.28
CA PHE A 292 -2.89 2.01 -6.72
C PHE A 292 -3.37 1.22 -7.94
N ALA A 293 -2.51 1.04 -8.95
CA ALA A 293 -2.83 0.26 -10.15
C ALA A 293 -3.19 -1.20 -9.81
N SER A 294 -2.36 -1.88 -9.02
CA SER A 294 -2.56 -3.27 -8.61
C SER A 294 -3.83 -3.45 -7.78
N PHE A 295 -4.17 -2.50 -6.89
CA PHE A 295 -5.43 -2.53 -6.14
C PHE A 295 -6.65 -2.56 -7.07
N PHE A 296 -6.70 -1.68 -8.07
CA PHE A 296 -7.82 -1.61 -9.00
C PHE A 296 -7.81 -2.75 -10.04
N ALA A 297 -6.65 -3.26 -10.43
CA ALA A 297 -6.54 -4.46 -11.27
C ALA A 297 -7.11 -5.69 -10.55
N VAL A 298 -6.75 -5.91 -9.28
CA VAL A 298 -7.33 -6.98 -8.44
C VAL A 298 -8.83 -6.78 -8.28
N ARG A 299 -9.28 -5.55 -8.01
CA ARG A 299 -10.71 -5.22 -7.88
C ARG A 299 -11.49 -5.61 -9.13
N ARG A 300 -10.99 -5.22 -10.31
CA ARG A 300 -11.57 -5.55 -11.62
C ARG A 300 -11.62 -7.06 -11.84
N ALA A 301 -10.53 -7.77 -11.55
CA ALA A 301 -10.46 -9.22 -11.68
C ALA A 301 -11.44 -9.92 -10.71
N ALA A 302 -11.52 -9.47 -9.45
CA ALA A 302 -12.42 -10.01 -8.42
C ALA A 302 -13.89 -9.85 -8.79
N LEU A 303 -14.27 -8.69 -9.33
CA LEU A 303 -15.61 -8.44 -9.81
C LEU A 303 -15.98 -9.30 -11.04
N ARG A 304 -15.05 -9.52 -11.98
CA ARG A 304 -15.27 -10.44 -13.13
C ARG A 304 -15.46 -11.89 -12.68
N ALA A 305 -14.75 -12.29 -11.63
CA ALA A 305 -14.80 -13.63 -11.07
C ALA A 305 -15.81 -13.78 -9.92
N LEU A 306 -16.64 -12.77 -9.64
CA LEU A 306 -17.43 -12.69 -8.41
C LEU A 306 -18.27 -13.93 -8.16
N ALA A 307 -18.97 -14.43 -9.18
CA ALA A 307 -19.82 -15.61 -9.10
C ALA A 307 -19.06 -16.91 -8.75
N THR A 308 -17.74 -16.96 -9.01
CA THR A 308 -16.89 -18.12 -8.73
C THR A 308 -16.11 -17.99 -7.42
N LEU A 309 -16.16 -16.82 -6.76
CA LEU A 309 -15.50 -16.62 -5.46
C LEU A 309 -16.29 -17.32 -4.34
N PRO A 310 -15.65 -17.62 -3.18
CA PRO A 310 -16.36 -18.19 -2.04
C PRO A 310 -17.58 -17.36 -1.63
N PHE A 311 -18.66 -18.04 -1.21
CA PHE A 311 -19.93 -17.38 -0.84
C PHE A 311 -19.75 -16.24 0.16
N GLU A 312 -18.87 -16.42 1.13
CA GLU A 312 -18.52 -15.39 2.12
C GLU A 312 -17.97 -14.11 1.49
N VAL A 313 -17.18 -14.22 0.43
CA VAL A 313 -16.63 -13.08 -0.32
C VAL A 313 -17.74 -12.40 -1.12
N GLN A 314 -18.62 -13.18 -1.76
CA GLN A 314 -19.77 -12.64 -2.49
C GLN A 314 -20.70 -11.86 -1.56
N ARG A 315 -21.03 -12.44 -0.41
CA ARG A 315 -21.87 -11.80 0.62
C ARG A 315 -21.26 -10.49 1.10
N ARG A 316 -19.96 -10.48 1.41
CA ARG A 316 -19.24 -9.26 1.83
C ARG A 316 -19.26 -8.18 0.76
N ALA A 317 -19.12 -8.55 -0.51
CA ALA A 317 -19.19 -7.58 -1.61
C ALA A 317 -20.60 -6.97 -1.72
N ALA A 318 -21.64 -7.78 -1.57
CA ALA A 318 -23.04 -7.33 -1.60
C ALA A 318 -23.39 -6.39 -0.42
N THR A 319 -22.79 -6.59 0.75
CA THR A 319 -23.01 -5.76 1.95
C THR A 319 -21.93 -4.71 2.17
N SER A 320 -21.10 -4.43 1.18
CA SER A 320 -19.96 -3.52 1.33
C SER A 320 -20.40 -2.09 1.64
N ALA A 321 -19.60 -1.39 2.45
CA ALA A 321 -19.75 0.06 2.69
C ALA A 321 -19.54 0.89 1.41
N ASP A 322 -18.94 0.29 0.39
CA ASP A 322 -18.74 0.86 -0.93
C ASP A 322 -20.02 0.77 -1.78
N PRO A 323 -20.75 1.88 -2.02
CA PRO A 323 -21.97 1.87 -2.82
C PRO A 323 -21.70 1.56 -4.29
N CYS A 324 -20.53 1.92 -4.82
CA CYS A 324 -20.14 1.62 -6.18
C CYS A 324 -19.97 0.10 -6.36
N LEU A 325 -19.39 -0.56 -5.36
CA LEU A 325 -19.32 -2.03 -5.34
C LEU A 325 -20.70 -2.65 -5.36
N ARG A 326 -21.58 -2.23 -4.44
CA ARG A 326 -22.91 -2.81 -4.31
C ARG A 326 -23.69 -2.74 -5.63
N GLN A 327 -23.63 -1.59 -6.32
CA GLN A 327 -24.24 -1.43 -7.64
C GLN A 327 -23.62 -2.38 -8.70
N GLN A 328 -22.30 -2.55 -8.69
CA GLN A 328 -21.63 -3.50 -9.59
C GLN A 328 -22.03 -4.95 -9.29
N VAL A 329 -22.14 -5.34 -8.01
CA VAL A 329 -22.59 -6.67 -7.60
C VAL A 329 -24.03 -6.94 -8.05
N GLU A 330 -24.95 -5.98 -7.84
CA GLU A 330 -26.32 -6.08 -8.35
C GLU A 330 -26.36 -6.23 -9.87
N GLY A 331 -25.52 -5.49 -10.60
CA GLY A 331 -25.39 -5.59 -12.05
C GLY A 331 -24.90 -6.97 -12.51
N VAL A 332 -23.93 -7.57 -11.81
CA VAL A 332 -23.45 -8.93 -12.09
C VAL A 332 -24.55 -9.96 -11.83
N ALA A 333 -25.29 -9.83 -10.72
CA ALA A 333 -26.37 -10.76 -10.37
C ALA A 333 -27.52 -10.72 -11.40
N ARG A 334 -27.86 -9.56 -11.96
CA ARG A 334 -28.89 -9.44 -13.02
C ARG A 334 -28.46 -10.00 -14.37
N ALA A 335 -27.16 -10.15 -14.60
CA ALA A 335 -26.59 -10.61 -15.87
C ALA A 335 -26.19 -12.09 -15.87
N SER A 336 -26.32 -12.77 -14.72
CA SER A 336 -26.06 -14.21 -14.53
C SER A 336 -27.35 -14.99 -14.62
#